data_AF-A0A955XQA0-F1
#
_entry.id   AF-A0A955XQA0-F1
#
_cell.length_a   1.000
_cell.length_b   1.000
_cell.length_c   1.000
_cell.angle_alpha   90.00
_cell.angle_beta   90.00
_cell.angle_gamma   90.00
#
_symmetry.space_group_name_H-M   'P 1'
#
loop_
_entity.id
_entity.type
_entity.pdbx_description
1 polymer ?
#
loop_
_entity_poly.entity_id
_entity_poly.type
_entity_poly.pdbx_seq_one_letter_code
_entity_poly.pdbx_strand_id
1 'polypeptide(L)'
;MNKKQKEALLDPLFNNNPISLQVLGICSALAVTTKLETSVVMSMAVIGVTAFSNLSVSLIRNLIPPSIRIIVQLTIIASLVIVTDQILKAYLFDVSKQLSVFVGL
;
A
#
# COMPACT_ATOMS: atom_id res chain seq x y z
N MET A 1 -14.58 14.82 -28.06
CA MET A 1 -13.36 14.80 -27.23
C MET A 1 -12.20 14.34 -28.10
N ASN A 2 -11.20 15.20 -28.29
CA ASN A 2 -10.18 15.11 -29.35
C ASN A 2 -9.25 13.90 -29.13
N LYS A 3 -8.88 13.15 -30.19
CA LYS A 3 -8.04 11.93 -30.09
C LYS A 3 -6.75 12.15 -29.27
N LYS A 4 -6.13 13.33 -29.43
CA LYS A 4 -4.95 13.75 -28.66
C LYS A 4 -5.16 13.84 -27.14
N GLN A 5 -6.38 14.16 -26.67
CA GLN A 5 -6.68 14.22 -25.24
C GLN A 5 -6.91 12.83 -24.63
N LYS A 6 -7.38 11.86 -25.42
CA LYS A 6 -7.47 10.46 -25.00
C LYS A 6 -6.09 9.80 -24.95
N GLU A 7 -5.23 10.05 -25.94
CA GLU A 7 -3.82 9.61 -25.93
C GLU A 7 -3.07 10.21 -24.73
N ALA A 8 -3.14 11.54 -24.52
CA ALA A 8 -2.47 12.18 -23.37
C ALA A 8 -2.93 11.68 -21.98
N LEU A 9 -4.12 11.08 -21.87
CA LEU A 9 -4.62 10.49 -20.61
C LEU A 9 -4.37 8.97 -20.52
N LEU A 10 -4.37 8.24 -21.65
CA LEU A 10 -4.17 6.78 -21.67
C LEU A 10 -2.69 6.39 -21.77
N ASP A 11 -1.87 7.17 -22.48
CA ASP A 11 -0.41 6.96 -22.60
C ASP A 11 0.31 6.91 -21.25
N PRO A 12 0.07 7.84 -20.29
CA PRO A 12 0.69 7.76 -18.98
C PRO A 12 0.16 6.62 -18.11
N LEU A 13 -1.08 6.15 -18.35
CA LEU A 13 -1.72 5.13 -17.52
C LEU A 13 -1.32 3.71 -17.93
N PHE A 14 -1.14 3.45 -19.22
CA PHE A 14 -0.82 2.12 -19.75
C PHE A 14 0.62 1.96 -20.23
N ASN A 15 1.18 2.96 -20.93
CA ASN A 15 2.49 2.83 -21.58
C ASN A 15 3.67 3.36 -20.75
N ASN A 16 3.44 4.30 -19.83
CA ASN A 16 4.50 4.87 -18.98
C ASN A 16 4.36 4.58 -17.48
N ASN A 17 3.34 3.82 -17.06
CA ASN A 17 3.21 3.44 -15.65
C ASN A 17 3.91 2.10 -15.39
N PRO A 18 5.05 2.09 -14.67
CA PRO A 18 5.73 0.85 -14.31
C PRO A 18 4.86 -0.05 -13.42
N ILE A 19 3.81 0.46 -12.77
CA ILE A 19 2.87 -0.36 -11.99
C ILE A 19 2.11 -1.32 -12.91
N SER A 20 1.67 -0.87 -14.09
CA SER A 20 0.93 -1.71 -15.05
C SER A 20 1.85 -2.55 -15.94
N LEU A 21 3.00 -2.01 -16.35
CA LEU A 21 3.94 -2.73 -17.22
C LEU A 21 4.84 -3.71 -16.47
N GLN A 22 5.32 -3.33 -15.28
CA GLN A 22 6.26 -4.12 -14.47
C GLN A 22 5.54 -4.96 -13.41
N VAL A 23 4.22 -4.82 -13.34
CA VAL A 23 3.34 -5.61 -12.47
C VAL A 23 3.76 -5.54 -10.98
N LEU A 24 4.16 -4.33 -10.56
CA LEU A 24 4.59 -4.08 -9.18
C LEU A 24 3.42 -4.28 -8.21
N GLY A 25 3.49 -5.34 -7.39
CA GLY A 25 2.47 -5.69 -6.39
C GLY A 25 1.58 -6.91 -6.73
N ILE A 26 1.86 -7.66 -7.80
CA ILE A 26 1.05 -8.83 -8.16
C ILE A 26 1.10 -9.97 -7.15
N CYS A 27 2.23 -10.17 -6.46
CA CYS A 27 2.37 -11.22 -5.46
C CYS A 27 1.38 -11.05 -4.31
N SER A 28 1.30 -9.83 -3.75
CA SER A 28 0.39 -9.49 -2.65
C SER A 28 -1.07 -9.49 -3.11
N ALA A 29 -1.33 -9.02 -4.34
CA ALA A 29 -2.69 -9.02 -4.92
C ALA A 29 -3.23 -10.44 -5.13
N LEU A 30 -2.45 -11.34 -5.74
CA LEU A 30 -2.85 -12.73 -5.94
C LEU A 30 -3.06 -13.47 -4.62
N ALA A 31 -2.21 -13.21 -3.61
CA ALA A 31 -2.31 -13.85 -2.30
C ALA A 31 -3.61 -13.52 -1.55
N VAL A 32 -4.11 -12.29 -1.69
CA VAL A 32 -5.27 -11.77 -0.93
C VAL A 32 -6.62 -12.13 -1.57
N THR A 33 -6.63 -12.58 -2.83
CA THR A 33 -7.88 -12.95 -3.55
C THR A 33 -8.53 -14.27 -3.12
N THR A 34 -8.00 -14.97 -2.12
CA THR A 34 -8.53 -16.28 -1.68
C THR A 34 -9.89 -16.19 -0.99
N LYS A 35 -10.20 -15.07 -0.32
CA LYS A 35 -11.49 -14.81 0.32
C LYS A 35 -11.89 -13.34 0.16
N LEU A 36 -13.14 -13.11 -0.23
CA LEU A 36 -13.67 -11.74 -0.39
C LEU A 36 -13.73 -10.98 0.94
N GLU A 37 -14.12 -11.64 2.02
CA GLU A 37 -14.24 -11.02 3.35
C GLU A 37 -12.90 -10.48 3.86
N THR A 38 -11.82 -11.24 3.71
CA THR A 38 -10.48 -10.84 4.17
C THR A 38 -9.86 -9.75 3.28
N SER A 39 -10.09 -9.82 1.97
CA SER A 39 -9.59 -8.84 0.99
C SER A 39 -10.15 -7.43 1.23
N VAL A 40 -11.45 -7.32 1.52
CA VAL A 40 -12.11 -6.03 1.78
C VAL A 40 -11.57 -5.41 3.07
N VAL A 41 -11.44 -6.19 4.14
CA VAL A 41 -10.92 -5.72 5.43
C VAL A 41 -9.46 -5.25 5.28
N MET A 42 -8.63 -6.02 4.58
CA MET A 42 -7.22 -5.66 4.34
C MET A 42 -7.08 -4.38 3.51
N SER A 43 -7.85 -4.25 2.43
CA SER A 43 -7.81 -3.08 1.57
C SER A 43 -8.21 -1.82 2.34
N MET A 44 -9.26 -1.90 3.16
CA MET A 44 -9.71 -0.78 3.99
C MET A 44 -8.66 -0.38 5.03
N ALA A 45 -8.00 -1.36 5.66
CA ALA A 45 -6.90 -1.10 6.59
C ALA A 45 -5.70 -0.44 5.89
N VAL A 46 -5.26 -0.95 4.74
CA VAL A 46 -4.12 -0.43 3.98
C VAL A 46 -4.39 0.98 3.45
N ILE A 47 -5.61 1.29 3.00
CA ILE A 47 -5.99 2.65 2.60
C ILE A 47 -5.84 3.63 3.77
N GLY A 48 -6.30 3.23 4.97
CA GLY A 48 -6.13 4.03 6.17
C GLY A 48 -4.66 4.27 6.53
N VAL A 49 -3.85 3.21 6.55
CA VAL A 49 -2.42 3.29 6.90
C VAL A 49 -1.63 4.09 5.87
N THR A 50 -1.89 3.92 4.57
CA THR A 50 -1.20 4.67 3.52
C THR A 50 -1.53 6.16 3.56
N ALA A 51 -2.78 6.52 3.86
CA ALA A 51 -3.16 7.92 4.06
C ALA A 51 -2.41 8.55 5.24
N PHE A 52 -2.41 7.89 6.41
CA PHE A 52 -1.70 8.37 7.60
C PHE A 52 -0.18 8.40 7.45
N SER A 53 0.39 7.40 6.76
CA SER A 53 1.82 7.33 6.50
C SER A 53 2.26 8.47 5.59
N ASN A 54 1.52 8.76 4.51
CA ASN A 54 1.84 9.88 3.62
C ASN A 54 1.77 11.23 4.35
N LEU A 55 0.82 11.42 5.26
CA LEU A 55 0.74 12.62 6.10
C LEU A 55 1.98 12.74 7.02
N SER A 56 2.35 11.64 7.68
CA SER A 56 3.51 11.59 8.59
C SER A 56 4.83 11.82 7.85
N VAL A 57 5.01 11.19 6.68
CA VAL A 57 6.19 11.36 5.83
C VAL A 57 6.28 12.79 5.29
N SER A 58 5.16 13.41 4.94
CA SER A 58 5.12 14.80 4.45
C SER A 58 5.66 15.79 5.49
N LEU A 59 5.34 15.59 6.77
CA LEU A 59 5.80 16.46 7.87
C LEU A 59 7.32 16.33 8.12
N ILE A 60 7.87 15.12 8.02
CA ILE A 60 9.28 14.83 8.38
C ILE A 60 10.23 15.05 7.19
N ARG A 61 9.69 15.17 5.96
CA ARG A 61 10.45 15.29 4.70
C ARG A 61 11.54 16.36 4.68
N ASN A 62 11.38 17.47 5.41
CA ASN A 62 12.36 18.57 5.41
C ASN A 62 13.57 18.33 6.32
N LEU A 63 13.50 17.41 7.28
CA LEU A 63 14.60 17.13 8.21
C LEU A 63 15.54 16.02 7.71
N ILE A 64 15.13 15.24 6.70
CA ILE A 64 15.82 14.02 6.30
C ILE A 64 16.77 14.25 5.10
N PRO A 65 18.10 14.03 5.25
CA PRO A 65 19.03 14.07 4.13
C PRO A 65 18.73 12.97 3.10
N PRO A 66 18.97 13.23 1.81
CA PRO A 66 18.50 12.38 0.70
C PRO A 66 19.03 10.93 0.75
N SER A 67 20.22 10.71 1.32
CA SER A 67 20.87 9.40 1.38
C SER A 67 20.12 8.35 2.20
N ILE A 68 19.27 8.76 3.14
CA ILE A 68 18.55 7.84 4.06
C ILE A 68 17.03 7.88 3.88
N ARG A 69 16.52 8.59 2.88
CA ARG A 69 15.09 8.88 2.73
C ARG A 69 14.23 7.62 2.58
N ILE A 70 14.68 6.65 1.78
CA ILE A 70 13.95 5.40 1.54
C ILE A 70 13.82 4.57 2.83
N ILE A 71 14.90 4.51 3.63
CA ILE A 71 14.91 3.74 4.88
C ILE A 71 13.90 4.31 5.86
N VAL A 72 13.92 5.64 6.08
CA VAL A 72 13.00 6.29 7.04
C VAL A 72 11.54 6.13 6.60
N GLN A 73 11.24 6.28 5.31
CA GLN A 73 9.89 6.09 4.79
C GLN A 73 9.38 4.66 5.01
N LEU A 74 10.20 3.66 4.72
CA LEU A 74 9.85 2.25 4.95
C LEU A 74 9.63 1.94 6.43
N THR A 75 10.48 2.47 7.33
CA THR A 75 10.32 2.25 8.78
C THR A 75 9.02 2.85 9.31
N ILE A 76 8.65 4.06 8.87
CA ILE A 76 7.39 4.70 9.26
C ILE A 76 6.21 3.83 8.81
N ILE A 77 6.17 3.43 7.53
CA ILE A 77 5.10 2.58 6.99
C ILE A 77 5.00 1.28 7.78
N ALA A 78 6.12 0.57 7.97
CA ALA A 78 6.16 -0.71 8.68
C ALA A 78 5.63 -0.60 10.13
N SER A 79 6.03 0.45 10.86
CA SER A 79 5.58 0.66 12.24
C SER A 79 4.06 0.87 12.34
N LEU A 80 3.47 1.65 11.43
CA LEU A 80 2.01 1.87 11.40
C LEU A 80 1.25 0.60 11.01
N VAL A 81 1.78 -0.17 10.04
CA VAL A 81 1.18 -1.45 9.62
C VAL A 81 1.16 -2.44 10.78
N ILE A 82 2.25 -2.56 11.54
CA ILE A 82 2.32 -3.45 12.72
C ILE A 82 1.28 -3.05 13.79
N VAL A 83 1.13 -1.75 14.06
CA VAL A 83 0.13 -1.27 15.03
C VAL A 83 -1.28 -1.64 14.57
N THR A 84 -1.60 -1.51 13.28
CA THR A 84 -2.95 -1.85 12.80
C THR A 84 -3.19 -3.36 12.72
N ASP A 85 -2.15 -4.18 12.50
CA ASP A 85 -2.24 -5.64 12.63
C ASP A 85 -2.60 -6.06 14.07
N GLN A 86 -2.00 -5.41 15.07
CA GLN A 86 -2.35 -5.65 16.48
C GLN A 86 -3.80 -5.25 16.79
N ILE A 87 -4.29 -4.15 16.21
CA ILE A 87 -5.69 -3.72 16.35
C ILE A 87 -6.63 -4.75 15.72
N LEU A 88 -6.32 -5.26 14.52
CA LEU A 88 -7.14 -6.30 13.87
C LEU A 88 -7.18 -7.59 14.68
N LYS A 89 -6.05 -8.00 15.28
CA LYS A 89 -5.95 -9.21 16.14
C LYS A 89 -6.89 -9.16 17.34
N ALA A 90 -7.16 -7.96 17.86
CA ALA A 90 -8.06 -7.77 18.99
C ALA A 90 -9.56 -7.89 18.62
N TYR A 91 -9.94 -7.61 17.36
CA TYR A 91 -11.36 -7.57 16.94
C TYR A 91 -11.81 -8.78 16.10
N LEU A 92 -10.92 -9.45 15.34
CA LEU A 92 -11.27 -10.65 14.55
C LEU A 92 -10.15 -11.71 14.56
N PHE A 93 -10.26 -12.70 15.45
CA PHE A 93 -9.22 -13.72 15.66
C PHE A 93 -9.00 -14.66 14.45
N ASP A 94 -10.07 -15.02 13.71
CA ASP A 94 -9.97 -15.88 12.52
C ASP A 94 -9.37 -15.17 11.30
N VAL A 95 -9.68 -13.88 11.14
CA VAL A 95 -9.23 -13.06 10.01
C VAL A 95 -7.76 -12.67 10.23
N SER A 96 -7.37 -12.31 11.45
CA SER A 96 -5.97 -12.00 11.79
C SER A 96 -5.01 -13.17 11.67
N LYS A 97 -5.45 -14.42 11.83
CA LYS A 97 -4.56 -15.58 11.66
C LYS A 97 -4.12 -15.76 10.21
N GLN A 98 -4.99 -15.44 9.25
CA GLN A 98 -4.67 -15.46 7.82
C GLN A 98 -3.89 -14.21 7.39
N LEU A 99 -4.21 -13.05 7.96
CA LEU A 99 -3.55 -11.78 7.62
C LEU A 99 -2.15 -11.62 8.20
N SER A 100 -1.87 -12.17 9.39
CA SER A 100 -0.58 -12.00 10.05
C SER A 100 0.61 -12.58 9.27
N VAL A 101 0.38 -13.50 8.33
CA VAL A 101 1.42 -14.04 7.42
C VAL A 101 1.81 -13.01 6.35
N PHE A 102 0.89 -12.11 5.99
CA PHE A 102 1.06 -11.13 4.92
C PHE A 102 1.50 -9.74 5.40
N VAL A 103 1.57 -9.51 6.71
CA VAL A 103 1.96 -8.22 7.31
C VAL A 103 3.46 -7.91 7.13
N GLY A 104 4.30 -8.93 6.92
CA GLY A 104 5.74 -8.80 6.69
C GLY A 104 6.19 -8.89 5.23
N LEU A 105 5.25 -9.03 4.28
CA LEU A 105 5.49 -9.14 2.83
C LEU A 105 5.16 -7.80 2.15
#